data_AF-A0A1A9ZW32-F1
#
_entry.id   AF-A0A1A9ZW32-F1
#
_cell.length_a   1.000
_cell.length_b   1.000
_cell.length_c   1.000
_cell.angle_alpha   90.00
_cell.angle_beta   90.00
_cell.angle_gamma   90.00
#
_symmetry.space_group_name_H-M   'P 1'
#
loop_
_entity.id
_entity.type
_entity.pdbx_description
1 polymer ?
#
loop_
_entity_poly.entity_id
_entity_poly.type
_entity_poly.pdbx_seq_one_letter_code
_entity_poly.pdbx_strand_id
1 'polypeptide(L)'
;CSTCDLRHPRNLADRPHYAPRECASSKIKHSARERDIWAEIRMMGLLWQYLALMEGKVYDITEWANCQKAALAHLDPNTHMVQYRIVRGAQQQQQQCAFNIVRVRIK
;
A
#
# COMPACT_ATOMS: atom_id res chain seq x y z
N CYS A 1 -0.32 -10.79 -10.63
CA CYS A 1 -1.47 -9.91 -10.35
C CYS A 1 -2.73 -10.77 -10.37
N SER A 2 -3.78 -10.45 -9.61
CA SER A 2 -5.07 -11.15 -9.75
C SER A 2 -5.95 -10.59 -10.88
N THR A 3 -5.64 -9.40 -11.39
CA THR A 3 -6.42 -8.75 -12.47
C THR A 3 -5.90 -9.11 -13.86
N CYS A 4 -4.59 -9.01 -14.09
CA CYS A 4 -3.98 -9.25 -15.40
C CYS A 4 -3.16 -10.55 -15.48
N ASP A 5 -3.11 -11.34 -14.40
CA ASP A 5 -2.31 -12.56 -14.27
C ASP A 5 -0.78 -12.42 -14.48
N LEU A 6 -0.26 -11.23 -14.78
CA LEU A 6 1.17 -10.97 -14.96
C LEU A 6 1.89 -10.64 -13.64
N ARG A 7 3.22 -10.83 -13.62
CA ARG A 7 4.09 -10.42 -12.51
C ARG A 7 4.54 -8.98 -12.76
N HIS A 8 4.21 -8.08 -11.84
CA HIS A 8 4.68 -6.70 -11.88
C HIS A 8 6.00 -6.56 -11.13
N PRO A 9 6.89 -5.64 -11.56
CA PRO A 9 8.11 -5.33 -10.85
C PRO A 9 7.80 -4.76 -9.47
N ARG A 10 8.69 -5.05 -8.52
CA ARG A 10 8.69 -4.47 -7.17
C ARG A 10 10.03 -3.78 -7.03
N ASN A 11 10.05 -2.46 -7.21
CA ASN A 11 11.29 -1.71 -7.15
C ASN A 11 11.58 -1.38 -5.70
N LEU A 12 12.80 -1.62 -5.23
CA LEU A 12 13.19 -1.24 -3.88
C LEU A 12 13.12 0.29 -3.76
N ALA A 13 12.33 0.77 -2.81
CA ALA A 13 12.36 2.17 -2.43
C ALA A 13 13.48 2.36 -1.42
N ASP A 14 14.38 3.31 -1.68
CA ASP A 14 15.44 3.71 -0.75
C ASP A 14 14.83 4.51 0.42
N ARG A 15 14.09 3.82 1.30
CA ARG A 15 13.40 4.40 2.45
C ARG A 15 13.58 3.55 3.71
N PRO A 16 13.81 4.18 4.88
CA PRO A 16 13.95 3.48 6.14
C PRO A 16 12.63 2.84 6.60
N HIS A 17 12.69 1.56 7.00
CA HIS A 17 11.53 0.75 7.39
C HIS A 17 10.83 1.20 8.67
N TYR A 18 11.53 1.95 9.54
CA TYR A 18 10.99 2.38 10.83
C TYR A 18 10.07 3.60 10.74
N ALA A 19 10.15 4.38 9.66
CA ALA A 19 9.32 5.57 9.46
C ALA A 19 9.01 5.82 7.96
N PRO A 20 8.42 4.85 7.25
CA PRO A 20 8.32 4.93 5.80
C PRO A 20 7.10 5.74 5.32
N ARG A 21 6.09 5.97 6.17
CA ARG A 21 4.83 6.60 5.80
C ARG A 21 4.81 8.07 6.17
N GLU A 22 4.67 8.95 5.18
CA GLU A 22 4.43 10.38 5.42
C GLU A 22 2.94 10.64 5.66
N CYS A 23 2.59 11.26 6.80
CA CYS A 23 1.21 11.67 7.07
C CYS A 23 1.05 13.18 6.92
N ALA A 24 0.15 13.60 6.03
CA ALA A 24 -0.12 15.01 5.79
C ALA A 24 -0.80 15.68 7.00
N SER A 25 -1.70 14.97 7.69
CA SER A 25 -2.45 15.50 8.84
C SER A 25 -1.57 15.69 10.08
N SER A 26 -0.68 14.74 10.35
CA SER A 26 0.16 14.75 11.56
C SER A 26 1.53 15.40 11.36
N LYS A 27 1.94 15.63 10.10
CA LYS A 27 3.28 16.11 9.71
C LYS A 27 4.45 15.30 10.29
N ILE A 28 4.19 14.05 10.70
CA ILE A 28 5.18 13.10 11.21
C ILE A 28 5.18 11.84 10.36
N LYS A 29 6.27 11.07 10.46
CA LYS A 29 6.38 9.79 9.80
C LYS A 29 5.88 8.68 10.72
N HIS A 30 4.96 7.85 10.22
CA HIS A 30 4.41 6.72 10.96
C HIS A 30 5.15 5.43 10.62
N SER A 31 5.22 4.52 11.59
CA SER A 31 5.69 3.17 11.34
C SER A 31 4.70 2.42 10.45
N ALA A 32 5.22 1.60 9.55
CA ALA A 32 4.44 0.62 8.81
C ALA A 32 4.69 -0.76 9.40
N ARG A 33 3.66 -1.61 9.40
CA ARG A 33 3.80 -3.03 9.74
C ARG A 33 4.06 -3.82 8.47
N GLU A 34 4.63 -4.99 8.65
CA GLU A 34 4.88 -5.95 7.58
C GLU A 34 3.58 -6.21 6.77
N ARG A 35 3.68 -6.05 5.44
CA ARG A 35 2.61 -6.17 4.43
C ARG A 35 1.64 -4.98 4.34
N ASP A 36 1.87 -3.88 5.05
CA ASP A 36 1.04 -2.69 4.91
C ASP A 36 1.24 -2.04 3.53
N ILE A 37 0.14 -1.60 2.90
CA ILE A 37 0.12 -0.81 1.67
C ILE A 37 -0.33 0.60 2.00
N TRP A 38 0.35 1.60 1.43
CA TRP A 38 -0.09 2.99 1.49
C TRP A 38 0.19 3.71 0.18
N ALA A 39 -0.49 4.84 -0.01
CA ALA A 39 -0.23 5.75 -1.11
C ALA A 39 0.41 7.05 -0.59
N GLU A 40 1.28 7.62 -1.39
CA GLU A 40 1.86 8.94 -1.21
C GLU A 40 1.59 9.80 -2.44
N ILE A 41 1.37 11.08 -2.22
CA ILE A 41 1.34 12.07 -3.30
C ILE A 41 2.77 12.51 -3.60
N ARG A 42 3.15 12.47 -4.88
CA ARG A 42 4.39 13.03 -5.43
C ARG A 42 4.10 14.18 -6.37
N MET A 43 5.14 14.91 -6.76
CA MET A 43 5.06 16.01 -7.72
C MET A 43 3.97 17.03 -7.36
N MET A 44 3.97 17.51 -6.10
CA MET A 44 3.03 18.55 -5.63
C MET A 44 1.53 18.22 -5.82
N GLY A 45 1.12 16.95 -5.78
CA GLY A 45 -0.31 16.60 -6.00
C GLY A 45 -0.58 15.77 -7.24
N LEU A 46 0.37 15.74 -8.18
CA LEU A 46 0.10 15.28 -9.54
C LEU A 46 0.21 13.76 -9.71
N LEU A 47 1.06 13.10 -8.92
CA LEU A 47 1.34 11.68 -9.07
C LEU A 47 1.06 10.93 -7.79
N TRP A 48 0.45 9.76 -7.92
CA TRP A 48 0.25 8.83 -6.83
C TRP A 48 1.32 7.76 -6.89
N GLN A 49 2.06 7.61 -5.80
CA GLN A 49 3.03 6.54 -5.64
C GLN A 49 2.51 5.55 -4.59
N TYR A 50 2.44 4.28 -4.96
CA TYR A 50 1.97 3.22 -4.06
C TYR A 50 3.16 2.43 -3.53
N LEU A 51 3.22 2.29 -2.21
CA LEU A 51 4.32 1.65 -1.50
C LEU A 51 3.79 0.52 -0.64
N ALA A 52 4.61 -0.51 -0.46
CA ALA A 52 4.33 -1.62 0.44
C ALA A 52 5.58 -2.02 1.22
N LEU A 53 5.39 -2.39 2.48
CA LEU A 53 6.45 -3.00 3.28
C LEU A 53 6.39 -4.52 3.13
N MET A 54 7.46 -5.13 2.63
CA MET A 54 7.58 -6.58 2.49
C MET A 54 8.97 -7.02 2.94
N GLU A 55 9.05 -8.08 3.73
CA GLU A 55 10.31 -8.67 4.20
C GLU A 55 11.20 -7.64 4.90
N GLY A 56 10.57 -6.72 5.64
CA GLY A 56 11.26 -5.60 6.27
C GLY A 56 11.91 -4.65 5.26
N LYS A 57 11.47 -4.62 3.99
CA LYS A 57 11.89 -3.66 2.95
C LYS A 57 10.72 -2.89 2.34
N VAL A 58 10.91 -1.62 1.98
CA VAL A 58 9.87 -0.85 1.28
C VAL A 58 10.03 -1.04 -0.21
N TYR A 59 8.94 -1.39 -0.88
CA TYR A 59 8.89 -1.55 -2.33
C TYR A 59 7.87 -0.58 -2.93
N ASP A 60 8.24 0.00 -4.06
CA ASP A 60 7.31 0.66 -4.98
C ASP A 60 6.54 -0.40 -5.76
N ILE A 61 5.22 -0.33 -5.64
CA ILE A 61 4.25 -1.22 -6.25
C ILE A 61 3.26 -0.44 -7.13
N THR A 62 3.60 0.77 -7.55
CA THR A 62 2.74 1.67 -8.32
C THR A 62 2.19 1.02 -9.59
N GLU A 63 3.01 0.25 -10.31
CA GLU A 63 2.56 -0.46 -11.51
C GLU A 63 1.51 -1.53 -11.20
N TRP A 64 1.75 -2.34 -10.15
CA TRP A 64 0.80 -3.33 -9.68
C TRP A 64 -0.50 -2.69 -9.17
N ALA A 65 -0.38 -1.59 -8.42
CA ALA A 65 -1.50 -0.85 -7.88
C ALA A 65 -2.38 -0.26 -8.98
N ASN A 66 -1.78 0.29 -10.04
CA ASN A 66 -2.51 0.77 -11.22
C ASN A 66 -3.26 -0.37 -11.93
N CYS A 67 -2.69 -1.58 -11.95
CA CYS A 67 -3.38 -2.76 -12.46
C CYS A 67 -4.55 -3.22 -11.56
N GLN A 68 -4.49 -2.92 -10.25
CA GLN A 68 -5.54 -3.21 -9.27
C GLN A 68 -6.33 -1.95 -8.83
N LYS A 69 -6.42 -0.93 -9.70
CA LYS A 69 -6.98 0.39 -9.36
C LYS A 69 -8.38 0.31 -8.74
N ALA A 70 -9.23 -0.62 -9.19
CA ALA A 70 -10.56 -0.83 -8.61
C ALA A 70 -10.51 -1.34 -7.16
N ALA A 71 -9.58 -2.23 -6.82
CA ALA A 71 -9.44 -2.77 -5.46
C ALA A 71 -8.83 -1.74 -4.50
N LEU A 72 -7.98 -0.84 -5.00
CA LEU A 72 -7.32 0.22 -4.24
C LEU A 72 -8.03 1.58 -4.35
N ALA A 73 -9.24 1.63 -4.93
CA ALA A 73 -9.94 2.88 -5.20
C ALA A 73 -10.29 3.70 -3.94
N HIS A 74 -10.35 3.06 -2.77
CA HIS A 74 -10.61 3.71 -1.48
C HIS A 74 -9.33 4.00 -0.68
N LEU A 75 -8.16 3.74 -1.26
CA LEU A 75 -6.91 4.10 -0.63
C LEU A 75 -6.71 5.61 -0.80
N ASP A 76 -6.63 6.32 0.32
CA ASP A 76 -6.32 7.75 0.32
C ASP A 76 -4.83 7.95 0.62
N PRO A 77 -4.16 8.87 -0.08
CA PRO A 77 -2.74 9.09 0.09
C PRO A 77 -2.46 9.91 1.35
N ASN A 78 -1.26 9.73 1.91
CA ASN A 78 -0.76 10.47 3.08
C ASN A 78 -1.67 10.39 4.32
N THR A 79 -2.47 9.34 4.43
CA THR A 79 -3.40 9.11 5.54
C THR A 79 -2.69 8.74 6.84
N HIS A 80 -3.31 9.08 7.97
CA HIS A 80 -2.79 8.74 9.30
C HIS A 80 -2.74 7.22 9.51
N MET A 81 -3.83 6.51 9.17
CA MET A 81 -3.96 5.07 9.38
C MET A 81 -3.65 4.29 8.11
N VAL A 82 -3.07 3.10 8.26
CA VAL A 82 -2.94 2.15 7.15
C VAL A 82 -4.32 1.59 6.84
N GLN A 83 -4.77 1.77 5.61
CA GLN A 83 -6.08 1.27 5.16
C GLN A 83 -6.00 -0.12 4.53
N TYR A 84 -4.83 -0.58 4.08
CA TYR A 84 -4.70 -1.83 3.31
C TYR A 84 -3.50 -2.68 3.75
N ARG A 85 -3.64 -4.01 3.72
CA ARG A 85 -2.58 -4.99 4.00
C ARG A 85 -2.61 -6.18 3.04
N ILE A 86 -1.43 -6.66 2.65
CA ILE A 86 -1.31 -7.81 1.76
C ILE A 86 -1.49 -9.11 2.55
N VAL A 87 -2.30 -10.03 2.02
CA VAL A 87 -2.50 -11.36 2.61
C VAL A 87 -2.13 -12.44 1.60
N ARG A 88 -1.30 -13.41 2.02
CA ARG A 88 -0.96 -14.61 1.26
C ARG A 88 -2.01 -15.69 1.57
N GLY A 89 -3.07 -15.83 0.77
CA GLY A 89 -4.07 -16.91 0.96
C GLY A 89 -5.45 -16.64 0.32
N ALA A 90 -6.20 -17.71 0.02
CA ALA A 90 -7.43 -17.73 -0.78
C ALA A 90 -8.73 -17.37 -0.02
N GLN A 91 -8.72 -16.33 0.82
CA GLN A 91 -9.97 -15.84 1.43
C GLN A 91 -10.13 -14.34 1.21
N GLN A 92 -10.94 -14.00 0.20
CA GLN A 92 -11.73 -12.78 0.26
C GLN A 92 -12.77 -12.97 1.37
N GLN A 93 -12.58 -12.28 2.49
CA GLN A 93 -13.70 -11.91 3.33
C GLN A 93 -13.59 -10.41 3.57
N GLN A 94 -14.42 -9.67 2.83
CA GLN A 94 -14.86 -8.35 3.22
C GLN A 94 -15.59 -8.52 4.56
N GLN A 95 -14.86 -8.44 5.67
CA GLN A 95 -15.46 -8.27 6.98
C GLN A 95 -15.30 -6.81 7.36
N GLN A 96 -16.38 -6.06 7.12
CA GLN A 96 -16.72 -4.90 7.93
C GLN A 96 -16.70 -5.32 9.40
N CYS A 97 -16.18 -4.44 10.25
CA CYS A 97 -16.23 -4.38 11.72
C CYS A 97 -14.82 -4.32 12.35
N ALA A 98 -14.50 -3.17 12.94
CA ALA A 98 -13.36 -2.81 13.80
C ALA A 98 -11.99 -2.61 13.11
N PHE A 99 -11.56 -1.33 13.02
CA PHE A 99 -10.27 -0.87 12.47
C PHE A 99 -9.96 -1.44 11.06
N ASN A 100 -10.67 -0.93 10.07
CA ASN A 100 -10.78 -1.47 8.71
C ASN A 100 -9.46 -1.45 7.92
N ILE A 101 -8.68 -2.55 8.00
CA ILE A 101 -7.56 -2.81 7.07
C ILE A 101 -8.06 -3.77 5.96
N VAL A 102 -8.17 -3.27 4.74
CA VAL A 102 -8.60 -4.04 3.56
C VAL A 102 -7.48 -4.97 3.08
N ARG A 103 -7.82 -6.23 2.80
CA ARG A 103 -6.84 -7.26 2.42
C ARG A 103 -6.70 -7.36 0.91
N VAL A 104 -5.48 -7.30 0.39
CA VAL A 104 -5.20 -7.41 -1.06
C VAL A 104 -4.25 -8.56 -1.34
N ARG A 105 -4.44 -9.23 -2.48
CA ARG A 105 -3.61 -10.37 -2.89
C ARG A 105 -2.59 -9.96 -3.94
N ILE A 106 -1.33 -10.30 -3.67
CA ILE A 106 -0.22 -10.19 -4.61
C ILE A 106 0.15 -11.62 -5.03
N LYS A 107 0.28 -11.86 -6.35
CA LYS A 107 0.89 -13.10 -6.89
C LYS A 107 2.40 -12.90 -6.97
#